data_AF-A0A4Q1FB58-F1
#
_entry.id   AF-A0A4Q1FB58-F1
#
_cell.length_a   1.000
_cell.length_b   1.000
_cell.length_c   1.000
_cell.angle_alpha   90.00
_cell.angle_beta   90.00
_cell.angle_gamma   90.00
#
_symmetry.space_group_name_H-M   'P 1'
#
loop_
_entity.id
_entity.type
_entity.pdbx_description
1 polymer ?
#
loop_
_entity_poly.entity_id
_entity_poly.type
_entity_poly.pdbx_seq_one_letter_code
_entity_poly.pdbx_strand_id
1 'polypeptide(L)'
;MIEQLHPRIIENKDWATVLFILTFAIVAITKSAYETRFSEFSRLIFSDKYAKIYRDNNHINSSFTVGLFFVQIISFAFFIQLTMSIYGTASKTDYLLFIRIATFLLYFILAKYLIEKIVAASFNIDEFMELFNLQKVTYRTYIGVLILPINAILFYYNNIPIIVPFTIIGISLCISLYSYFISIKTYQNAIIDKLFYFILYLCALEIAPYYFLYYWMTKGSA
;
A
#
# COMPACT_ATOMS: atom_id res chain seq x y z
N MET A 1 -0.73 -21.79 51.76
CA MET A 1 0.17 -21.21 50.75
C MET A 1 -0.67 -21.05 49.49
N ILE A 2 -1.17 -19.85 49.23
CA ILE A 2 -2.03 -19.58 48.07
C ILE A 2 -1.08 -19.49 46.88
N GLU A 3 -1.10 -20.48 45.99
CA GLU A 3 -0.46 -20.40 44.68
C GLU A 3 -1.03 -19.17 43.96
N GLN A 4 -0.19 -18.15 43.82
CA GLN A 4 -0.48 -17.05 42.92
C GLN A 4 -0.39 -17.60 41.50
N LEU A 5 -1.55 -17.99 40.96
CA LEU A 5 -1.68 -18.35 39.56
C LEU A 5 -1.43 -17.07 38.75
N HIS A 6 -0.18 -16.88 38.29
CA HIS A 6 0.11 -15.86 37.29
C HIS A 6 -0.77 -16.19 36.08
N PRO A 7 -1.73 -15.33 35.69
CA PRO A 7 -2.44 -15.52 34.45
C PRO A 7 -1.38 -15.45 33.35
N ARG A 8 -1.07 -16.60 32.76
CA ARG A 8 -0.31 -16.66 31.52
C ARG A 8 -1.23 -16.01 30.49
N ILE A 9 -1.07 -14.71 30.29
CA ILE A 9 -1.69 -14.00 29.17
C ILE A 9 -1.10 -14.71 27.95
N ILE A 10 -1.88 -15.63 27.38
CA ILE A 10 -1.54 -16.28 26.12
C ILE A 10 -1.71 -15.17 25.09
N GLU A 11 -0.67 -14.34 24.92
CA GLU A 11 -0.55 -13.49 23.75
C GLU A 11 -0.53 -14.45 22.55
N ASN A 12 -1.68 -14.60 21.90
CA ASN A 12 -1.84 -15.44 20.73
C ASN A 12 -1.07 -14.79 19.57
N LYS A 13 0.22 -15.09 19.45
CA LYS A 13 1.12 -14.63 18.37
C LYS A 13 1.03 -15.52 17.13
N ASP A 14 0.35 -16.66 17.26
CA ASP A 14 0.34 -17.71 16.25
C ASP A 14 -0.35 -17.24 14.97
N TRP A 15 -1.43 -16.45 15.08
CA TRP A 15 -2.14 -15.90 13.92
C TRP A 15 -1.25 -14.98 13.07
N ALA A 16 -0.44 -14.13 13.71
CA ALA A 16 0.45 -13.19 13.01
C ALA A 16 1.57 -13.95 12.28
N THR A 17 2.13 -14.98 12.93
CA THR A 17 3.15 -15.87 12.34
C THR A 17 2.62 -16.57 11.09
N VAL A 18 1.42 -17.15 11.17
CA VAL A 18 0.77 -17.81 10.04
C VAL A 18 0.54 -16.83 8.88
N LEU A 19 0.09 -15.61 9.17
CA LEU A 19 -0.08 -14.58 8.15
C LEU A 19 1.23 -14.14 7.50
N PHE A 20 2.32 -13.98 8.26
CA PHE A 20 3.63 -13.68 7.68
C PHE A 20 4.07 -14.79 6.73
N ILE A 21 4.01 -16.06 7.17
CA ILE A 21 4.37 -17.22 6.34
C ILE A 21 3.54 -17.26 5.06
N LEU A 22 2.21 -17.11 5.18
CA LEU A 22 1.31 -17.07 4.05
C LEU A 22 1.65 -15.94 3.07
N THR A 23 1.96 -14.76 3.59
CA THR A 23 2.29 -13.58 2.76
C THR A 23 3.62 -13.76 2.05
N PHE A 24 4.65 -14.29 2.72
CA PHE A 24 5.92 -14.63 2.08
C PHE A 24 5.77 -15.74 1.04
N ALA A 25 4.91 -16.74 1.30
CA ALA A 25 4.60 -17.78 0.33
C ALA A 25 3.97 -17.20 -0.93
N ILE A 26 3.03 -16.26 -0.81
CA ILE A 26 2.43 -15.57 -1.97
C ILE A 26 3.51 -14.80 -2.76
N VAL A 27 4.42 -14.11 -2.09
CA VAL A 27 5.54 -13.42 -2.77
C VAL A 27 6.45 -14.43 -3.50
N ALA A 28 6.77 -15.56 -2.88
CA ALA A 28 7.60 -16.60 -3.50
C ALA A 28 6.90 -17.24 -4.70
N ILE A 29 5.61 -17.55 -4.61
CA ILE A 29 4.80 -18.11 -5.70
C ILE A 29 4.70 -17.12 -6.85
N THR A 30 4.40 -15.85 -6.58
CA THR A 30 4.32 -14.81 -7.62
C THR A 30 5.67 -14.59 -8.31
N LYS A 31 6.78 -14.62 -7.57
CA LYS A 31 8.14 -14.61 -8.14
C LYS A 31 8.40 -15.82 -9.03
N SER A 32 8.03 -17.03 -8.58
CA SER A 32 8.27 -18.27 -9.34
C SER A 32 7.39 -18.37 -10.60
N ALA A 33 6.15 -17.90 -10.54
CA ALA A 33 5.22 -17.94 -11.66
C ALA A 33 5.50 -16.85 -12.71
N TYR A 34 6.07 -15.72 -12.30
CA TYR A 34 6.28 -14.54 -13.14
C TYR A 34 7.69 -13.95 -12.99
N GLU A 35 8.73 -14.78 -13.11
CA GLU A 35 10.12 -14.43 -12.82
C GLU A 35 10.63 -13.20 -13.58
N THR A 36 10.37 -13.13 -14.89
CA THR A 36 10.79 -12.01 -15.75
C THR A 36 10.15 -10.69 -15.31
N ARG A 37 8.86 -10.70 -14.97
CA ARG A 37 8.14 -9.51 -14.47
C ARG A 37 8.59 -9.13 -13.06
N PHE A 38 8.81 -10.11 -12.18
CA PHE A 38 9.28 -9.84 -10.83
C PHE A 38 10.70 -9.25 -10.82
N SER A 39 11.57 -9.69 -11.73
CA SER A 39 12.90 -9.10 -11.92
C SER A 39 12.82 -7.63 -12.34
N GLU A 40 11.94 -7.31 -13.28
CA GLU A 40 11.73 -5.91 -13.70
C GLU A 40 11.05 -5.08 -12.60
N PHE A 41 10.11 -5.66 -11.85
CA PHE A 41 9.48 -5.04 -10.68
C PHE A 41 10.52 -4.75 -9.58
N SER A 42 11.44 -5.67 -9.30
CA SER A 42 12.52 -5.47 -8.33
C SER A 42 13.51 -4.37 -8.77
N ARG A 43 13.60 -4.07 -10.07
CA ARG A 43 14.46 -3.03 -10.62
C ARG A 43 13.84 -1.62 -10.57
N LEU A 44 12.59 -1.48 -10.09
CA LEU A 44 11.92 -0.17 -9.93
C LEU A 44 12.70 0.82 -9.05
N ILE A 45 13.55 0.35 -8.12
CA ILE A 45 14.45 1.23 -7.32
C ILE A 45 15.59 1.82 -8.16
N PHE A 46 16.07 1.07 -9.15
CA PHE A 46 17.34 1.35 -9.83
C PHE A 46 17.16 1.83 -11.28
N SER A 47 15.98 1.64 -11.89
CA SER A 47 15.76 1.98 -13.29
C SER A 47 14.30 2.31 -13.62
N ASP A 48 14.08 3.44 -14.30
CA ASP A 48 12.80 3.87 -14.89
C ASP A 48 12.30 2.96 -16.03
N LYS A 49 13.02 1.86 -16.33
CA LYS A 49 12.74 0.97 -17.46
C LYS A 49 11.36 0.30 -17.36
N TYR A 50 10.85 0.08 -16.15
CA TYR A 50 9.53 -0.53 -15.93
C TYR A 50 8.39 0.35 -16.47
N ALA A 51 8.43 1.66 -16.22
CA ALA A 51 7.45 2.61 -16.73
C ALA A 51 7.48 2.71 -18.27
N LYS A 52 8.65 2.45 -18.88
CA LYS A 52 8.85 2.48 -20.33
C LYS A 52 8.44 1.19 -21.05
N ILE A 53 8.61 0.02 -20.43
CA ILE A 53 8.31 -1.29 -21.01
C ILE A 53 6.83 -1.66 -20.89
N TYR A 54 6.14 -1.21 -19.84
CA TYR A 54 4.70 -1.46 -19.70
C TYR A 54 3.83 -0.62 -20.66
N ARG A 55 4.46 0.24 -21.47
CA ARG A 55 3.85 0.93 -22.61
C ARG A 55 3.36 -0.03 -23.72
N ASP A 56 3.95 -1.23 -23.84
CA ASP A 56 3.78 -2.09 -25.03
C ASP A 56 2.98 -3.39 -24.82
N ASN A 57 2.56 -3.73 -23.59
CA ASN A 57 1.93 -5.04 -23.34
C ASN A 57 0.46 -4.94 -22.95
N ASN A 58 -0.39 -5.13 -23.96
CA ASN A 58 -1.83 -5.44 -23.92
C ASN A 58 -2.20 -6.74 -23.14
N HIS A 59 -1.28 -7.30 -22.36
CA HIS A 59 -1.49 -8.49 -21.53
C HIS A 59 -1.18 -8.19 -20.07
N ILE A 60 -2.05 -7.38 -19.47
CA ILE A 60 -2.18 -7.24 -18.03
C ILE A 60 -2.77 -8.58 -17.52
N ASN A 61 -1.94 -9.61 -17.36
CA ASN A 61 -2.35 -10.80 -16.62
C ASN A 61 -2.66 -10.37 -15.19
N SER A 62 -3.95 -10.16 -14.92
CA SER A 62 -4.51 -9.61 -13.69
C SER A 62 -4.02 -10.36 -12.45
N SER A 63 -3.73 -11.65 -12.57
CA SER A 63 -3.32 -12.50 -11.46
C SER A 63 -2.02 -12.06 -10.76
N PHE A 64 -1.01 -11.54 -11.49
CA PHE A 64 0.23 -11.06 -10.87
C PHE A 64 -0.03 -9.85 -9.97
N THR A 65 -0.71 -8.84 -10.51
CA THR A 65 -1.04 -7.61 -9.79
C THR A 65 -1.99 -7.88 -8.63
N VAL A 66 -2.97 -8.77 -8.81
CA VAL A 66 -3.92 -9.16 -7.76
C VAL A 66 -3.20 -9.87 -6.60
N GLY A 67 -2.30 -10.80 -6.88
CA GLY A 67 -1.56 -11.51 -5.83
C GLY A 67 -0.71 -10.56 -4.97
N LEU A 68 0.02 -9.66 -5.61
CA LEU A 68 0.84 -8.68 -4.89
C LEU A 68 0.00 -7.58 -4.21
N PHE A 69 -1.20 -7.28 -4.73
CA PHE A 69 -2.15 -6.39 -4.07
C PHE A 69 -2.59 -6.92 -2.70
N PHE A 70 -2.83 -8.23 -2.56
CA PHE A 70 -3.12 -8.83 -1.25
C PHE A 70 -1.94 -8.72 -0.29
N VAL A 71 -0.73 -9.00 -0.78
CA VAL A 71 0.52 -8.83 0.01
C VAL A 71 0.63 -7.39 0.51
N GLN A 72 0.32 -6.43 -0.36
CA GLN A 72 0.36 -5.02 -0.02
C GLN A 72 -0.60 -4.67 1.12
N ILE A 73 -1.85 -5.13 1.08
CA ILE A 73 -2.86 -4.84 2.12
C ILE A 73 -2.40 -5.40 3.46
N ILE A 74 -1.95 -6.66 3.47
CA ILE A 74 -1.48 -7.32 4.70
C ILE A 74 -0.28 -6.57 5.29
N SER A 75 0.69 -6.20 4.44
CA SER A 75 1.88 -5.47 4.88
C SER A 75 1.54 -4.10 5.47
N PHE A 76 0.67 -3.32 4.82
CA PHE A 76 0.26 -2.03 5.37
C PHE A 76 -0.58 -2.16 6.64
N ALA A 77 -1.45 -3.17 6.73
CA ALA A 77 -2.23 -3.41 7.94
C ALA A 77 -1.32 -3.73 9.13
N PHE A 78 -0.32 -4.60 8.95
CA PHE A 78 0.68 -4.88 9.99
C PHE A 78 1.48 -3.63 10.37
N PHE A 79 1.92 -2.85 9.38
CA PHE A 79 2.70 -1.65 9.65
C PHE A 79 1.91 -0.62 10.48
N ILE A 80 0.63 -0.39 10.17
CA ILE A 80 -0.23 0.52 10.93
C ILE A 80 -0.43 0.00 12.36
N GLN A 81 -0.75 -1.27 12.53
CA GLN A 81 -0.95 -1.87 13.86
C GLN A 81 0.32 -1.80 14.72
N LEU A 82 1.48 -2.13 14.15
CA LEU A 82 2.77 -2.06 14.83
C LEU A 82 3.09 -0.62 15.24
N THR A 83 2.82 0.33 14.35
CA THR A 83 3.00 1.75 14.62
C THR A 83 2.13 2.21 15.80
N MET A 84 0.83 1.89 15.78
CA MET A 84 -0.07 2.21 16.90
C MET A 84 0.41 1.60 18.23
N SER A 85 0.94 0.38 18.19
CA SER A 85 1.45 -0.27 19.39
C SER A 85 2.74 0.37 19.93
N ILE A 86 3.63 0.84 19.05
CA ILE A 86 4.84 1.59 19.45
C ILE A 86 4.47 2.91 20.14
N TYR A 87 3.38 3.55 19.74
CA TYR A 87 2.84 4.74 20.42
C TYR A 87 2.02 4.43 21.68
N GLY A 88 1.86 3.16 22.05
CA GLY A 88 1.11 2.76 23.23
C GLY A 88 -0.41 2.86 23.11
N THR A 89 -0.96 3.06 21.90
CA THR A 89 -2.41 3.20 21.69
C THR A 89 -3.12 1.88 21.39
N ALA A 90 -2.38 0.82 21.04
CA ALA A 90 -2.93 -0.48 20.67
C ALA A 90 -2.03 -1.66 21.06
N SER A 91 -2.60 -2.86 21.10
CA SER A 91 -1.83 -4.11 21.26
C SER A 91 -1.32 -4.63 19.92
N LYS A 92 -0.06 -5.11 19.90
CA LYS A 92 0.56 -5.77 18.73
C LYS A 92 -0.17 -7.05 18.31
N THR A 93 -0.82 -7.73 19.26
CA THR A 93 -1.38 -9.08 19.08
C THR A 93 -2.90 -9.09 18.93
N ASP A 94 -3.54 -7.92 18.88
CA ASP A 94 -4.98 -7.81 18.68
C ASP A 94 -5.37 -8.15 17.23
N TYR A 95 -5.90 -9.36 17.04
CA TYR A 95 -6.40 -9.86 15.77
C TYR A 95 -7.62 -9.09 15.25
N LEU A 96 -8.49 -8.60 16.13
CA LEU A 96 -9.70 -7.88 15.74
C LEU A 96 -9.34 -6.51 15.18
N LEU A 97 -8.39 -5.83 15.82
CA LEU A 97 -7.83 -4.56 15.34
C LEU A 97 -7.15 -4.76 13.97
N PHE A 98 -6.40 -5.84 13.78
CA PHE A 98 -5.80 -6.18 12.48
C PHE A 98 -6.85 -6.28 11.37
N ILE A 99 -7.91 -7.08 11.57
CA ILE A 99 -8.97 -7.24 10.57
C ILE A 99 -9.64 -5.91 10.25
N ARG A 100 -9.93 -5.09 11.26
CA ARG A 100 -10.55 -3.77 11.06
C ARG A 100 -9.70 -2.88 10.17
N ILE A 101 -8.39 -2.80 10.45
CA ILE A 101 -7.45 -2.02 9.64
C ILE A 101 -7.35 -2.58 8.22
N ALA A 102 -7.19 -3.90 8.08
CA ALA A 102 -7.07 -4.54 6.77
C ALA A 102 -8.33 -4.33 5.91
N THR A 103 -9.52 -4.48 6.50
CA THR A 103 -10.81 -4.29 5.81
C THR A 103 -11.00 -2.83 5.41
N PHE A 104 -10.67 -1.89 6.30
CA PHE A 104 -10.73 -0.46 6.01
C PHE A 104 -9.79 -0.10 4.85
N LEU A 105 -8.54 -0.58 4.87
CA LEU A 105 -7.58 -0.36 3.79
C LEU A 105 -8.06 -0.94 2.45
N LEU A 106 -8.58 -2.17 2.46
CA LEU A 106 -9.12 -2.81 1.27
C LEU A 106 -10.25 -1.97 0.67
N TYR A 107 -11.25 -1.61 1.49
CA TYR A 107 -12.38 -0.82 1.04
C TYR A 107 -11.96 0.56 0.53
N PHE A 108 -11.09 1.25 1.26
CA PHE A 108 -10.59 2.57 0.88
C PHE A 108 -9.90 2.55 -0.49
N ILE A 109 -9.02 1.57 -0.73
CA ILE A 109 -8.30 1.46 -2.00
C ILE A 109 -9.24 1.09 -3.15
N LEU A 110 -10.17 0.16 -2.93
CA LEU A 110 -11.15 -0.24 -3.95
C LEU A 110 -12.11 0.90 -4.29
N ALA A 111 -12.63 1.61 -3.28
CA ALA A 111 -13.49 2.77 -3.47
C ALA A 111 -12.77 3.85 -4.27
N LYS A 112 -11.50 4.16 -3.94
CA LYS A 112 -10.70 5.12 -4.71
C LYS A 112 -10.59 4.67 -6.17
N TYR A 113 -10.21 3.42 -6.43
CA TYR A 113 -10.08 2.88 -7.78
C TYR A 113 -11.38 2.95 -8.60
N LEU A 114 -12.53 2.62 -7.99
CA LEU A 114 -13.82 2.67 -8.67
C LEU A 114 -14.21 4.11 -9.07
N ILE A 115 -13.98 5.08 -8.18
CA ILE A 115 -14.26 6.48 -8.47
C ILE A 115 -13.33 6.98 -9.60
N GLU A 116 -12.05 6.61 -9.57
CA GLU A 116 -11.09 6.95 -10.64
C GLU A 116 -11.58 6.41 -12.00
N LYS A 117 -12.11 5.18 -12.02
CA LYS A 117 -12.63 4.53 -13.22
C LYS A 117 -13.91 5.18 -13.76
N ILE A 118 -14.85 5.55 -12.89
CA ILE A 118 -16.10 6.23 -13.31
C ILE A 118 -15.78 7.60 -13.93
N VAL A 119 -14.85 8.33 -13.32
CA VAL A 119 -14.42 9.64 -13.83
C VAL A 119 -13.70 9.49 -15.17
N ALA A 120 -12.81 8.50 -15.32
CA ALA A 120 -12.13 8.24 -16.58
C ALA A 120 -13.11 7.95 -17.73
N ALA A 121 -14.12 7.12 -17.47
CA ALA A 121 -15.17 6.77 -18.43
C ALA A 121 -16.04 7.97 -18.80
N SER A 122 -16.33 8.84 -17.82
CA SER A 122 -17.14 10.04 -18.05
C SER A 122 -16.43 11.06 -18.96
N PHE A 123 -15.09 11.07 -18.93
CA PHE A 123 -14.27 12.00 -19.70
C PHE A 123 -13.61 11.37 -20.95
N ASN A 124 -13.90 10.11 -21.26
CA ASN A 124 -13.28 9.33 -22.35
C ASN A 124 -11.74 9.37 -22.31
N ILE A 125 -11.16 9.26 -21.12
CA ILE A 125 -9.71 9.21 -20.88
C ILE A 125 -9.29 7.87 -20.24
N ASP A 126 -10.06 6.81 -20.46
CA ASP A 126 -9.90 5.49 -19.84
C ASP A 126 -8.51 4.89 -20.05
N GLU A 127 -8.00 4.90 -21.27
CA GLU A 127 -6.69 4.30 -21.61
C GLU A 127 -5.54 4.98 -20.86
N PHE A 128 -5.57 6.32 -20.80
CA PHE A 128 -4.59 7.09 -20.04
C PHE A 128 -4.71 6.84 -18.53
N MET A 129 -5.94 6.87 -18.00
CA MET A 129 -6.17 6.68 -16.57
C MET A 129 -5.84 5.27 -16.11
N GLU A 130 -6.06 4.25 -16.94
CA GLU A 130 -5.74 2.86 -16.64
C GLU A 130 -4.22 2.64 -16.52
N LEU A 131 -3.44 3.18 -17.46
CA LEU A 131 -1.97 3.14 -17.39
C LEU A 131 -1.44 3.86 -16.14
N PHE A 132 -1.99 5.04 -15.85
CA PHE A 132 -1.60 5.82 -14.67
C PHE A 132 -1.94 5.12 -13.36
N ASN A 133 -3.14 4.54 -13.26
CA ASN A 133 -3.58 3.77 -12.09
C ASN A 133 -2.76 2.50 -11.89
N LEU A 134 -2.45 1.77 -12.96
CA LEU A 134 -1.60 0.58 -12.90
C LEU A 134 -0.21 0.91 -12.35
N GLN A 135 0.37 2.03 -12.80
CA GLN A 135 1.66 2.50 -12.30
C GLN A 135 1.58 2.87 -10.81
N LYS A 136 0.56 3.63 -10.38
CA LYS A 136 0.34 3.96 -8.95
C LYS A 136 0.23 2.70 -8.09
N VAL A 137 -0.58 1.73 -8.51
CA VAL A 137 -0.76 0.46 -7.78
C VAL A 137 0.57 -0.28 -7.69
N THR A 138 1.31 -0.38 -8.79
CA THR A 138 2.60 -1.09 -8.84
C THR A 138 3.61 -0.50 -7.85
N TYR A 139 3.78 0.82 -7.80
CA TYR A 139 4.69 1.46 -6.83
C TYR A 139 4.21 1.27 -5.39
N ARG A 140 2.90 1.38 -5.14
CA ARG A 140 2.33 1.18 -3.81
C ARG A 140 2.52 -0.26 -3.32
N THR A 141 2.33 -1.22 -4.22
CA THR A 141 2.58 -2.64 -4.00
C THR A 141 4.07 -2.92 -3.75
N TYR A 142 4.95 -2.25 -4.49
CA TYR A 142 6.40 -2.32 -4.31
C TYR A 142 6.83 -1.94 -2.89
N ILE A 143 6.35 -0.79 -2.40
CA ILE A 143 6.58 -0.34 -1.02
C ILE A 143 6.04 -1.39 -0.03
N GLY A 144 4.83 -1.94 -0.27
CA GLY A 144 4.25 -2.97 0.57
C GLY A 144 5.12 -4.22 0.68
N VAL A 145 5.69 -4.69 -0.42
CA VAL A 145 6.59 -5.86 -0.44
C VAL A 145 7.89 -5.57 0.33
N LEU A 146 8.46 -4.36 0.21
CA LEU A 146 9.66 -3.98 0.96
C LEU A 146 9.42 -3.84 2.47
N ILE A 147 8.26 -3.33 2.86
CA ILE A 147 7.90 -3.16 4.27
C ILE A 147 7.61 -4.50 4.94
N LEU A 148 7.23 -5.53 4.20
CA LEU A 148 6.88 -6.85 4.76
C LEU A 148 7.98 -7.48 5.65
N PRO A 149 9.24 -7.64 5.20
CA PRO A 149 10.31 -8.16 6.06
C PRO A 149 10.63 -7.23 7.24
N ILE A 150 10.49 -5.91 7.05
CA ILE A 150 10.68 -4.93 8.12
C ILE A 150 9.61 -5.16 9.20
N ASN A 151 8.34 -5.33 8.82
CA ASN A 151 7.25 -5.63 9.75
C ASN A 151 7.49 -6.91 10.55
N ALA A 152 8.01 -7.97 9.92
CA ALA A 152 8.33 -9.20 10.62
C ALA A 152 9.36 -8.93 11.73
N ILE A 153 10.42 -8.17 11.45
CA ILE A 153 11.42 -7.78 12.44
C ILE A 153 10.79 -6.90 13.54
N LEU A 154 9.99 -5.90 13.16
CA LEU A 154 9.31 -5.00 14.11
C LEU A 154 8.30 -5.74 15.02
N PHE A 155 7.69 -6.82 14.53
CA PHE A 155 6.71 -7.57 15.31
C PHE A 155 7.36 -8.36 16.45
N TYR A 156 8.49 -9.02 16.20
CA TYR A 156 9.18 -9.84 17.20
C TYR A 156 10.15 -9.06 18.09
N TYR A 157 10.50 -7.84 17.72
CA TYR A 157 11.36 -6.99 18.54
C TYR A 157 10.53 -6.13 19.52
N ASN A 158 10.82 -6.26 20.82
CA ASN A 158 10.00 -5.60 21.85
C ASN A 158 10.35 -4.14 22.08
N ASN A 159 11.61 -3.73 21.93
CA ASN A 159 12.08 -2.42 22.38
C ASN A 159 12.42 -1.46 21.23
N ILE A 160 11.41 -1.14 20.41
CA ILE A 160 11.61 -0.36 19.18
C ILE A 160 11.49 1.13 19.49
N PRO A 161 12.49 1.95 19.14
CA PRO A 161 12.39 3.38 19.35
C PRO A 161 11.37 3.99 18.37
N ILE A 162 10.61 4.98 18.85
CA ILE A 162 9.54 5.68 18.12
C ILE A 162 10.02 6.28 16.78
N ILE A 163 11.33 6.57 16.67
CA ILE A 163 11.93 7.10 15.45
C ILE A 163 11.84 6.14 14.25
N VAL A 164 11.81 4.82 14.47
CA VAL A 164 11.84 3.80 13.41
C VAL A 164 10.59 3.83 12.53
N PRO A 165 9.35 3.78 13.07
CA PRO A 165 8.17 3.90 12.21
C PRO A 165 8.11 5.26 11.50
N PHE A 166 8.57 6.35 12.12
CA PHE A 166 8.63 7.66 11.48
C PHE A 166 9.59 7.70 10.28
N THR A 167 10.78 7.10 10.38
CA THR A 167 11.72 7.06 9.26
C THR A 167 11.19 6.21 8.11
N ILE A 168 10.52 5.08 8.40
CA ILE A 168 9.88 4.24 7.38
C ILE A 168 8.76 5.01 6.67
N ILE A 169 7.92 5.74 7.40
CA ILE A 169 6.86 6.59 6.82
C ILE A 169 7.49 7.68 5.93
N GLY A 170 8.54 8.36 6.40
CA GLY A 170 9.24 9.39 5.65
C GLY A 170 9.82 8.88 4.34
N ILE A 171 10.53 7.75 4.39
CA ILE A 171 11.11 7.11 3.19
C ILE A 171 10.01 6.67 2.22
N SER A 172 8.95 6.04 2.72
CA SER A 172 7.80 5.60 1.91
C SER A 172 7.12 6.77 1.21
N LEU A 173 6.95 7.91 1.89
CA LEU A 173 6.39 9.13 1.31
C LEU A 173 7.32 9.71 0.24
N CYS A 174 8.62 9.79 0.49
CA CYS A 174 9.59 10.27 -0.50
C CYS A 174 9.58 9.42 -1.77
N ILE A 175 9.57 8.09 -1.64
CA ILE A 175 9.48 7.17 -2.79
C ILE A 175 8.17 7.38 -3.55
N SER A 176 7.05 7.52 -2.83
CA SER A 176 5.73 7.73 -3.44
C SER A 176 5.66 9.05 -4.22
N LEU A 177 6.17 10.14 -3.65
CA LEU A 177 6.23 11.45 -4.31
C LEU A 177 7.15 11.40 -5.52
N TYR A 178 8.35 10.83 -5.39
CA TYR A 178 9.30 10.70 -6.49
C TYR A 178 8.70 9.90 -7.66
N SER A 179 8.05 8.77 -7.37
CA SER A 179 7.36 7.95 -8.36
C SER A 179 6.23 8.71 -9.06
N TYR A 180 5.50 9.55 -8.32
CA TYR A 180 4.47 10.41 -8.87
C TYR A 180 5.06 11.47 -9.82
N PHE A 181 6.17 12.11 -9.45
CA PHE A 181 6.89 13.03 -10.33
C PHE A 181 7.38 12.36 -11.62
N ILE A 182 7.97 11.17 -11.54
CA ILE A 182 8.39 10.40 -12.72
C ILE A 182 7.18 10.06 -13.61
N SER A 183 6.06 9.67 -13.00
CA SER A 183 4.85 9.32 -13.73
C SER A 183 4.33 10.53 -14.53
N ILE A 184 4.24 11.71 -13.90
CA ILE A 184 3.87 12.95 -14.61
C ILE A 184 4.82 13.23 -15.75
N LYS A 185 6.14 13.17 -15.52
CA LYS A 185 7.15 13.46 -16.54
C LYS A 185 7.08 12.48 -17.72
N THR A 186 6.77 11.22 -17.44
CA THR A 186 6.69 10.15 -18.45
C THR A 186 5.47 10.32 -19.35
N TYR A 187 4.34 10.77 -18.80
CA TYR A 187 3.10 10.94 -19.57
C TYR A 187 2.76 12.40 -19.91
N GLN A 188 3.74 13.31 -19.84
CA GLN A 188 3.54 14.74 -20.09
C GLN A 188 2.81 15.04 -21.41
N ASN A 189 3.14 14.35 -22.50
CA ASN A 189 2.53 14.61 -23.81
C ASN A 189 1.04 14.21 -23.85
N ALA A 190 0.68 13.10 -23.20
CA ALA A 190 -0.71 12.67 -23.07
C ALA A 190 -1.51 13.55 -22.10
N ILE A 191 -0.85 14.04 -21.03
CA ILE A 191 -1.43 14.97 -20.06
C ILE A 191 -1.70 16.33 -20.70
N ILE A 192 -0.80 16.84 -21.53
CA ILE A 192 -0.95 18.16 -22.17
C ILE A 192 -2.15 18.18 -23.13
N ASP A 193 -2.41 17.08 -23.83
CA ASP A 193 -3.58 16.97 -24.71
C ASP A 193 -4.92 17.05 -23.95
N LYS A 194 -4.94 16.66 -22.67
CA LYS A 194 -6.14 16.62 -21.80
C LYS A 194 -5.94 17.38 -20.48
N LEU A 195 -5.17 18.47 -20.49
CA LEU A 195 -4.64 19.12 -19.29
C LEU A 195 -5.74 19.58 -18.31
N PHE A 196 -6.86 20.10 -18.84
CA PHE A 196 -8.01 20.51 -18.01
C PHE A 196 -8.65 19.33 -17.26
N TYR A 197 -8.82 18.18 -17.92
CA TYR A 197 -9.37 16.97 -17.31
C TYR A 197 -8.44 16.39 -16.25
N PHE A 198 -7.13 16.48 -16.48
CA PHE A 198 -6.12 16.05 -15.51
C PHE A 198 -6.12 16.92 -14.24
N ILE A 199 -6.25 18.24 -14.38
CA ILE A 199 -6.38 19.15 -13.22
C ILE A 199 -7.66 18.85 -12.45
N LEU A 200 -8.80 18.68 -13.14
CA LEU A 200 -10.08 18.37 -12.49
C LEU A 200 -10.00 17.04 -11.73
N TYR A 201 -9.38 16.02 -12.31
CA TYR A 201 -9.11 14.74 -11.67
C TYR A 201 -8.26 14.92 -10.39
N LEU A 202 -7.14 15.65 -10.46
CA LEU A 202 -6.26 15.84 -9.31
C LEU A 202 -6.95 16.56 -8.15
N CYS A 203 -7.65 17.64 -8.47
CA CYS A 203 -8.36 18.42 -7.47
C CYS A 203 -9.51 17.63 -6.83
N ALA A 204 -10.33 16.96 -7.63
CA ALA A 204 -11.55 16.31 -7.15
C ALA A 204 -11.30 14.95 -6.49
N LEU A 205 -10.34 14.16 -6.99
CA LEU A 205 -10.17 12.78 -6.53
C LEU A 205 -8.92 12.54 -5.69
N GLU A 206 -7.85 13.28 -5.97
CA GLU A 206 -6.60 13.08 -5.25
C GLU A 206 -6.55 14.00 -4.04
N ILE A 207 -6.92 15.27 -4.16
CA ILE A 207 -6.79 16.27 -3.08
C ILE A 207 -8.06 16.35 -2.20
N ALA A 208 -9.25 16.39 -2.80
CA ALA A 208 -10.50 16.61 -2.05
C ALA A 208 -10.79 15.55 -0.96
N PRO A 209 -10.54 14.24 -1.15
CA PRO A 209 -10.77 13.26 -0.09
C PRO A 209 -9.90 13.48 1.15
N TYR A 210 -8.65 13.90 0.98
CA TYR A 210 -7.79 14.23 2.12
C TYR A 210 -8.25 15.50 2.83
N TYR A 211 -8.72 16.49 2.08
CA TYR A 211 -9.29 17.70 2.66
C TYR A 211 -10.57 17.40 3.46
N PHE A 212 -11.45 16.54 2.92
CA PHE A 212 -12.66 16.11 3.61
C PHE A 212 -12.34 15.32 4.88
N LEU A 213 -11.36 14.41 4.82
CA LEU A 213 -10.94 13.61 5.98
C LEU A 213 -10.31 14.49 7.07
N TYR A 214 -9.47 15.47 6.71
CA TYR A 214 -8.95 16.48 7.64
C TYR A 214 -10.06 17.31 8.29
N TYR A 215 -11.04 17.76 7.52
CA TYR A 215 -12.18 18.51 8.03
C TYR A 215 -13.03 17.67 8.99
N TRP A 216 -13.25 16.39 8.66
CA TRP A 216 -14.01 15.49 9.52
C TRP A 216 -13.28 15.19 10.84
N MET A 217 -11.95 14.97 10.81
CA MET A 217 -11.17 14.77 12.03
C MET A 217 -11.16 15.99 12.94
N THR A 218 -11.01 17.20 12.39
CA THR A 218 -10.96 18.44 13.18
C THR A 218 -12.31 18.84 13.75
N LYS A 219 -13.42 18.49 13.07
CA LYS A 219 -14.78 18.78 13.52
C LYS A 219 -15.37 17.68 14.42
N GLY A 220 -14.91 16.43 14.30
CA GLY A 220 -15.29 15.32 15.17
C GLY A 220 -14.57 15.32 16.53
N SER A 221 -13.54 16.16 16.70
CA SER A 221 -12.86 16.43 17.97
C SER A 221 -13.42 17.63 18.74
N ALA A 222 -14.61 18.12 18.38
CA ALA A 222 -15.33 19.20 19.05
C ALA A 222 -16.69 18.72 19.58
#